data_AF-A0A1A8IE24-F1
#
_entry.id   AF-A0A1A8IE24-F1
#
_cell.length_a   1.000
_cell.length_b   1.000
_cell.length_c   1.000
_cell.angle_alpha   90.00
_cell.angle_beta   90.00
_cell.angle_gamma   90.00
#
_symmetry.space_group_name_H-M   'P 1'
#
loop_
_entity.id
_entity.type
_entity.pdbx_description
1 polymer ?
#
loop_
_entity_poly.entity_id
_entity_poly.type
_entity_poly.pdbx_seq_one_letter_code
_entity_poly.pdbx_strand_id
1 'polypeptide(L)'
;FTNTLTLTTYNGSEALFWVFLQKPESLNPFSKYHSLTSVLGNSYTQHHKMDINLETSESLYEKLLQLEKDMRGKLKDKEKESH
;
A
#
# COMPACT_ATOMS: atom_id res chain seq x y z
N PHE A 1 12.84 0.22 -0.60
CA PHE A 1 11.56 0.30 -1.33
C PHE A 1 11.63 -0.63 -2.53
N THR A 2 11.01 -1.82 -2.45
CA THR A 2 10.90 -2.71 -3.61
C THR A 2 9.83 -2.16 -4.55
N ASN A 3 10.22 -1.93 -5.81
CA ASN A 3 9.36 -1.52 -6.91
C ASN A 3 8.43 -2.68 -7.31
N THR A 4 7.51 -3.02 -6.43
CA THR A 4 6.26 -3.69 -6.80
C THR A 4 5.23 -2.59 -6.87
N LEU A 5 5.37 -1.77 -7.92
CA LEU A 5 4.26 -0.96 -8.37
C LEU A 5 3.11 -1.94 -8.59
N THR A 6 2.00 -1.62 -7.95
CA THR A 6 0.68 -2.05 -8.31
C THR A 6 0.47 -1.64 -9.78
N LEU A 7 1.06 -2.39 -10.73
CA LEU A 7 1.15 -2.02 -12.16
C LEU A 7 -0.24 -1.79 -12.75
N THR A 8 -1.27 -2.38 -12.13
CA THR A 8 -2.69 -2.11 -12.36
C THR A 8 -3.43 -2.07 -11.02
N THR A 9 -4.53 -1.32 -10.94
CA THR A 9 -5.45 -1.33 -9.79
C THR A 9 -5.95 -2.73 -9.43
N TYR A 10 -6.05 -3.61 -10.44
CA TYR A 10 -6.46 -5.00 -10.30
C TYR A 10 -5.53 -5.79 -9.36
N ASN A 11 -4.22 -5.78 -9.61
CA ASN A 11 -3.27 -6.55 -8.78
C ASN A 11 -3.26 -6.06 -7.31
N GLY A 12 -3.45 -4.75 -7.09
CA GLY A 12 -3.59 -4.19 -5.75
C GLY A 12 -4.85 -4.66 -5.03
N SER A 13 -5.98 -4.63 -5.75
CA SER A 13 -7.25 -5.11 -5.22
C SER A 13 -7.23 -6.61 -4.92
N GLU A 14 -6.52 -7.41 -5.72
CA GLU A 14 -6.40 -8.85 -5.53
C GLU A 14 -5.65 -9.19 -4.24
N ALA A 15 -4.52 -8.52 -3.97
CA ALA A 15 -3.76 -8.75 -2.74
C ALA A 15 -4.60 -8.40 -1.49
N LEU A 16 -5.34 -7.29 -1.53
CA LEU A 16 -6.24 -6.88 -0.45
C LEU A 16 -7.39 -7.87 -0.25
N PHE A 17 -7.99 -8.33 -1.35
CA PHE A 17 -9.06 -9.33 -1.33
C PHE A 17 -8.57 -10.67 -0.77
N TRP A 18 -7.38 -11.12 -1.17
CA TRP A 18 -6.78 -12.34 -0.64
C TRP A 18 -6.54 -12.24 0.87
N VAL A 19 -5.96 -11.14 1.36
CA VAL A 19 -5.72 -10.89 2.80
C VAL A 19 -7.03 -10.88 3.58
N PHE A 20 -8.09 -10.27 3.05
CA PHE A 20 -9.41 -10.23 3.68
C PHE A 20 -10.00 -11.62 3.91
N LEU A 21 -9.72 -12.58 3.03
CA LEU A 21 -10.20 -13.95 3.15
C LEU A 21 -9.39 -14.81 4.13
N GLN A 22 -8.23 -14.34 4.60
CA GLN A 22 -7.39 -15.11 5.52
C GLN A 22 -7.85 -14.97 6.98
N LYS A 23 -7.50 -15.95 7.80
CA LYS A 23 -7.59 -15.81 9.25
C LYS A 23 -6.53 -14.81 9.73
N PRO A 24 -6.88 -13.77 10.52
CA PRO A 24 -5.91 -12.80 11.02
C PRO A 24 -4.71 -13.44 11.72
N GLU A 25 -4.93 -14.53 12.46
CA GLU A 25 -3.90 -15.24 13.22
C GLU A 25 -2.89 -15.99 12.33
N SER A 26 -3.25 -16.25 11.07
CA SER A 26 -2.33 -16.85 10.08
C SER A 26 -1.45 -15.84 9.36
N LEU A 27 -1.72 -14.55 9.53
CA LEU A 27 -1.00 -13.47 8.86
C LEU A 27 0.15 -12.98 9.72
N ASN A 28 1.30 -12.73 9.08
CA ASN A 28 2.38 -11.99 9.71
C ASN A 28 2.12 -10.48 9.60
N PRO A 29 1.98 -9.74 10.72
CA PRO A 29 1.73 -8.30 10.72
C PRO A 29 2.92 -7.49 10.18
N PHE A 30 4.11 -8.07 10.15
CA PHE A 30 5.33 -7.45 9.62
C PHE A 30 5.58 -7.82 8.15
N SER A 31 4.63 -8.43 7.46
CA SER A 31 4.77 -8.80 6.05
C SER A 31 3.91 -7.92 5.16
N LYS A 32 4.48 -7.53 4.02
CA LYS A 32 3.73 -7.00 2.88
C LYS A 32 3.25 -8.15 2.01
N TYR A 33 1.98 -8.12 1.60
CA TYR A 33 1.41 -9.10 0.68
C TYR A 33 1.29 -8.49 -0.71
N HIS A 34 1.78 -9.22 -1.70
CA HIS A 34 1.88 -8.77 -3.08
C HIS A 34 1.16 -9.73 -4.01
N SER A 35 0.25 -9.23 -4.85
CA SER A 35 -0.22 -10.00 -6.01
C SER A 35 0.86 -9.98 -7.09
N LEU A 36 1.16 -11.17 -7.61
CA LEU A 36 2.11 -11.45 -8.67
C LEU A 36 1.42 -12.30 -9.74
N THR A 37 1.91 -12.21 -10.97
CA THR A 37 1.43 -13.03 -12.07
C THR A 37 2.51 -14.02 -12.48
N SER A 38 2.17 -15.31 -12.54
CA SER A 38 3.07 -16.35 -13.03
C SER A 38 3.31 -16.23 -14.53
N VAL A 39 4.35 -16.88 -15.04
CA VAL A 39 4.66 -16.93 -16.48
C VAL A 39 3.49 -17.54 -17.29
N LEU A 40 2.68 -18.38 -16.66
CA LEU A 40 1.48 -18.99 -17.25
C LEU A 40 0.20 -18.15 -17.06
N GLY A 41 0.31 -16.92 -16.55
CA GLY A 41 -0.82 -15.98 -16.42
C GLY A 41 -1.66 -16.14 -15.15
N ASN A 42 -1.37 -17.11 -14.29
CA ASN A 42 -2.09 -17.26 -13.02
C ASN A 42 -1.61 -16.24 -12.00
N SER A 43 -2.54 -15.58 -11.30
CA SER A 43 -2.21 -14.69 -10.20
C SER A 43 -2.01 -15.45 -8.88
N TYR A 44 -1.12 -14.94 -8.04
CA TYR A 44 -0.87 -15.48 -6.71
C TYR A 44 -0.41 -14.38 -5.75
N THR A 45 -0.69 -14.57 -4.46
CA THR A 45 -0.21 -13.66 -3.42
C THR A 45 1.04 -14.21 -2.75
N GLN A 46 2.11 -13.40 -2.72
CA GLN A 46 3.34 -13.71 -1.99
C GLN A 46 3.53 -12.74 -0.84
N HIS A 47 3.93 -13.27 0.33
CA HIS A 47 4.32 -12.46 1.47
C HIS A 47 5.81 -12.11 1.41
N HIS A 48 6.15 -10.88 1.77
CA HIS A 48 7.51 -10.41 1.93
C HIS A 48 7.66 -9.78 3.30
N LYS A 49 8.50 -10.38 4.16
CA LYS A 49 8.79 -9.81 5.48
C LYS A 49 9.43 -8.44 5.28
N MET A 50 8.83 -7.43 5.88
CA MET A 50 9.36 -6.09 5.85
C MET A 50 10.40 -5.94 6.94
N ASP A 51 11.53 -5.31 6.59
CA ASP A 51 12.50 -4.83 7.56
C ASP A 51 12.02 -3.48 8.10
N ILE A 52 11.00 -3.52 8.98
CA ILE A 52 10.42 -2.35 9.63
C ILE A 52 10.65 -2.47 11.12
N ASN A 53 11.26 -1.43 11.69
CA ASN A 53 11.25 -1.19 13.13
C ASN A 53 10.25 -0.07 13.47
N LEU A 54 9.98 0.11 14.77
CA LEU A 54 9.02 1.10 15.26
C LEU A 54 9.35 2.52 14.74
N GLU A 55 10.61 2.93 14.85
CA GLU A 55 11.10 4.24 14.39
C GLU A 55 10.81 4.47 12.89
N THR A 56 11.06 3.47 12.05
CA THR A 56 10.80 3.54 10.61
C THR A 56 9.29 3.65 10.34
N SER A 57 8.46 2.95 11.13
CA SER A 57 7.00 3.01 11.00
C SER A 57 6.43 4.37 11.40
N GLU A 58 6.95 4.97 12.47
CA GLU A 58 6.56 6.31 12.93
C GLU A 58 6.99 7.38 11.91
N SER A 59 8.22 7.29 11.41
CA SER A 59 8.72 8.21 10.37
C SER A 59 7.88 8.15 9.09
N LEU A 60 7.46 6.94 8.68
CA LEU A 60 6.56 6.77 7.54
C LEU A 60 5.19 7.43 7.80
N TYR A 61 4.62 7.22 8.99
CA TYR A 61 3.34 7.79 9.37
C TYR A 61 3.35 9.32 9.34
N GLU A 62 4.36 9.96 9.92
CA GLU A 62 4.51 11.41 9.91
C GLU A 62 4.63 11.98 8.48
N LYS A 63 5.36 11.29 7.60
CA LYS A 63 5.44 11.70 6.19
C LYS A 63 4.10 11.61 5.47
N LEU A 64 3.29 10.58 5.76
CA LEU A 64 1.96 10.44 5.20
C LEU A 64 1.01 11.53 5.71
N LEU A 65 1.08 11.88 6.99
CA LEU A 65 0.32 13.00 7.55
C LEU A 65 0.70 14.33 6.91
N GLN A 66 1.99 14.59 6.71
CA GLN A 66 2.44 15.80 6.03
C GLN A 66 1.94 15.83 4.58
N LEU A 67 2.05 14.71 3.86
CA LEU A 67 1.55 14.61 2.49
C LEU A 67 0.04 14.88 2.41
N GLU A 68 -0.75 14.34 3.34
CA GLU A 68 -2.19 14.60 3.41
C GLU A 68 -2.48 16.09 3.60
N LYS A 69 -1.80 16.74 4.55
CA LYS A 69 -1.94 18.18 4.80
C LYS A 69 -1.62 18.99 3.55
N ASP A 70 -0.51 18.68 2.89
CA ASP A 70 -0.07 19.37 1.67
C ASP A 70 -1.07 19.19 0.51
N MET A 71 -1.55 17.96 0.31
CA MET A 71 -2.56 17.64 -0.72
C MET A 71 -3.88 18.38 -0.47
N ARG A 72 -4.36 18.39 0.78
CA ARG A 72 -5.57 19.12 1.17
C ARG A 72 -5.40 20.63 1.01
N GLY A 73 -4.23 21.17 1.31
CA GLY A 73 -3.91 22.58 1.07
C GLY A 73 -4.02 22.93 -0.42
N LYS A 74 -3.32 22.18 -1.27
CA LYS A 74 -3.34 22.37 -2.74
C LYS A 74 -4.74 22.25 -3.34
N LEU A 75 -5.59 21.35 -2.82
CA LEU A 75 -6.97 21.22 -3.28
C LEU A 75 -7.78 22.48 -2.98
N LYS A 76 -7.68 22.99 -1.74
CA LYS A 76 -8.38 24.23 -1.33
C LYS A 76 -7.93 25.45 -2.12
N ASP A 77 -6.64 25.53 -2.46
CA ASP A 77 -6.12 26.66 -3.25
C ASP A 77 -6.65 26.61 -4.69
N LYS A 78 -6.71 25.43 -5.31
CA LYS A 78 -7.33 25.25 -6.64
C LYS A 78 -8.83 25.58 -6.67
N GLU A 79 -9.55 25.25 -5.61
CA GLU A 79 -10.98 25.59 -5.48
C GLU A 79 -11.19 27.12 -5.43
N LYS A 80 -10.28 27.84 -4.76
CA LYS A 80 -10.31 29.32 -4.71
C LYS A 80 -9.91 29.99 -6.03
N GLU A 81 -9.00 29.39 -6.79
CA GLU A 81 -8.60 29.90 -8.12
C GLU A 81 -9.67 29.70 -9.20
N SER A 82 -10.64 28.81 -8.95
CA SER A 82 -11.72 28.47 -9.88
C SER A 82 -13.02 29.25 -9.63
N HIS A 83 -13.01 30.21 -8.70
CA HIS A 83 -14.13 31.09 -8.34
C HIS A 83 -13.70 32.56 -8.40
#